data_AF-A0A7V8F3G6-F1
#
_entry.id   AF-A0A7V8F3G6-F1
#
_cell.length_a   1.000
_cell.length_b   1.000
_cell.length_c   1.000
_cell.angle_alpha   90.00
_cell.angle_beta   90.00
_cell.angle_gamma   90.00
#
_symmetry.space_group_name_H-M   'P 1'
#
loop_
_entity.id
_entity.type
_entity.pdbx_description
1 polymer ?
#
loop_
_entity_poly.entity_id
_entity_poly.type
_entity_poly.pdbx_seq_one_letter_code
_entity_poly.pdbx_strand_id
1 'polypeptide(L)'
;MEFAASMIDAWRARRAHLRAQRIRASAQPRPKPAPISVLDLDEEFDECAAALDDLLKRWHRWQMGFSPVPVCGADPMFRNVKASRTFDTTSDAFDAELNGRLMEAVDFQVSEMPDEPNPGGRNGAYRSAIYCLAKNLALGASVWDSPRLPKDQMERAIVVLEARNILTRRLLAAGGM
;
A
#
# COMPACT_ATOMS: atom_id res chain seq x y z
N MET A 1 54.76 -35.96 19.43
CA MET A 1 53.30 -36.20 19.32
C MET A 1 52.48 -35.51 20.42
N GLU A 2 53.08 -34.84 21.41
CA GLU A 2 52.36 -34.24 22.55
C GLU A 2 51.64 -32.90 22.25
N PHE A 3 52.10 -32.14 21.26
CA PHE A 3 51.49 -30.84 20.90
C PHE A 3 50.07 -30.95 20.35
N ALA A 4 49.74 -32.00 19.60
CA ALA A 4 48.42 -32.18 19.00
C ALA A 4 47.34 -32.50 20.06
N ALA A 5 47.70 -33.23 21.12
CA ALA A 5 46.79 -33.55 22.22
C ALA A 5 46.42 -32.29 23.03
N SER A 6 47.42 -31.45 23.34
CA SER A 6 47.22 -30.18 24.07
C SER A 6 46.28 -29.21 23.32
N MET A 7 46.37 -29.16 21.99
CA MET A 7 45.50 -28.30 21.17
C MET A 7 44.04 -28.77 21.14
N ILE A 8 43.80 -30.09 21.16
CA ILE A 8 42.46 -30.68 21.19
C ILE A 8 41.78 -30.40 22.54
N ASP A 9 42.51 -30.51 23.63
CA ASP A 9 41.98 -30.22 24.97
C ASP A 9 41.73 -28.72 25.18
N ALA A 10 42.60 -27.85 24.67
CA ALA A 10 42.35 -26.40 24.65
C ALA A 10 41.09 -26.04 23.83
N TRP A 11 40.86 -26.72 22.71
CA TRP A 11 39.66 -26.50 21.89
C TRP A 11 38.37 -26.98 22.60
N ARG A 12 38.43 -28.12 23.29
CA ARG A 12 37.31 -28.63 24.11
C ARG A 12 36.98 -27.69 25.27
N ALA A 13 37.99 -27.19 25.98
CA ALA A 13 37.81 -26.24 27.08
C ALA A 13 37.18 -24.92 26.59
N ARG A 14 37.65 -24.40 25.44
CA ARG A 14 37.10 -23.17 24.85
C ARG A 14 35.65 -23.35 24.40
N ARG A 15 35.30 -24.52 23.84
CA ARG A 15 33.93 -24.85 23.45
C ARG A 15 32.99 -25.01 24.64
N ALA A 16 33.49 -25.58 25.75
CA ALA A 16 32.74 -25.66 27.01
C ALA A 16 32.48 -24.27 27.62
N HIS A 17 33.48 -23.39 27.60
CA HIS A 17 33.35 -22.02 28.10
C HIS A 17 32.31 -21.21 27.29
N LEU A 18 32.33 -21.33 25.95
CA LEU A 18 31.35 -20.67 25.08
C LEU A 18 29.92 -21.20 25.29
N ARG A 19 29.77 -22.51 25.55
CA ARG A 19 28.46 -23.09 25.92
C ARG A 19 27.96 -22.57 27.27
N ALA A 20 28.84 -22.46 28.26
CA ALA A 20 28.48 -21.92 29.58
C ALA A 20 28.07 -20.44 29.51
N GLN A 21 28.77 -19.63 28.69
CA GLN A 21 28.40 -18.23 28.46
C GLN A 21 27.02 -18.09 27.78
N ARG A 22 26.70 -18.98 26.83
CA ARG A 22 25.40 -18.97 26.14
C ARG A 22 24.23 -19.32 27.07
N ILE A 23 24.42 -20.29 27.97
CA ILE A 23 23.42 -20.65 28.99
C ILE A 23 23.22 -19.48 29.97
N ARG A 24 24.30 -18.80 30.38
CA ARG A 24 24.23 -17.64 31.27
C ARG A 24 23.53 -16.43 30.63
N ALA A 25 23.73 -16.21 29.33
CA ALA A 25 23.02 -15.17 28.58
C ALA A 25 21.52 -15.46 28.42
N SER A 26 21.12 -16.72 28.31
CA SER A 26 19.69 -17.11 28.26
C SER A 26 18.97 -17.05 29.62
N ALA A 27 19.71 -16.93 30.73
CA ALA A 27 19.15 -16.87 32.08
C ALA A 27 18.88 -15.44 32.58
N GLN A 28 19.19 -14.40 31.79
CA GLN A 28 18.78 -13.04 32.14
C GLN A 28 17.28 -12.85 31.83
N PRO A 29 16.49 -12.33 32.77
CA PRO A 29 15.11 -11.96 32.49
C PRO A 29 15.12 -10.90 31.38
N ARG A 30 14.43 -11.19 30.26
CA ARG A 30 14.30 -10.21 29.17
C ARG A 30 13.72 -8.93 29.75
N PRO A 31 14.26 -7.74 29.42
CA PRO A 31 13.63 -6.49 29.81
C PRO A 31 12.19 -6.52 29.30
N LYS A 32 11.23 -6.28 30.19
CA LYS A 32 9.81 -6.21 29.83
C LYS A 32 9.71 -5.15 28.73
N PRO A 33 9.19 -5.49 27.53
CA PRO A 33 9.04 -4.48 26.48
C PRO A 33 8.21 -3.35 27.08
N ALA A 34 8.69 -2.11 26.90
CA ALA A 34 7.92 -0.95 27.30
C ALA A 34 6.50 -1.07 26.69
N PRO A 35 5.44 -0.72 27.42
CA PRO A 35 4.11 -0.69 26.83
C PRO A 35 4.17 0.30 25.67
N ILE A 36 3.99 -0.22 24.45
CA ILE A 36 3.75 0.60 23.26
C ILE A 36 2.54 1.46 23.62
N SER A 37 2.71 2.78 23.55
CA SER A 37 1.64 3.70 23.92
C SER A 37 0.52 3.51 22.89
N VAL A 38 -0.71 3.30 23.37
CA VAL A 38 -1.87 2.99 22.51
C VAL A 38 -2.17 4.16 21.53
N LEU A 39 -1.71 5.36 21.87
CA LEU A 39 -1.87 6.58 21.08
C LEU A 39 -0.99 6.62 19.83
N ASP A 40 0.23 6.04 19.88
CA ASP A 40 1.14 6.05 18.73
C ASP A 40 0.66 5.12 17.61
N LEU A 41 -0.12 4.09 17.94
CA LEU A 41 -0.66 3.15 16.96
C LEU A 41 -1.81 3.75 16.16
N ASP A 42 -2.68 4.53 16.81
CA ASP A 42 -3.86 5.13 16.15
C ASP A 42 -3.45 6.15 15.08
N GLU A 43 -2.38 6.93 15.31
CA GLU A 43 -1.88 7.91 14.33
C GLU A 43 -1.30 7.23 13.06
N GLU A 44 -0.52 6.15 13.19
CA GLU A 44 0.06 5.43 12.05
C GLU A 44 -1.01 4.80 11.13
N PHE A 45 -2.13 4.31 11.70
CA PHE A 45 -3.23 3.76 10.92
C PHE A 45 -3.97 4.83 10.12
N ASP A 46 -4.14 6.03 10.68
CA ASP A 46 -4.79 7.16 10.01
C ASP A 46 -3.95 7.67 8.83
N GLU A 47 -2.62 7.71 8.97
CA GLU A 47 -1.72 8.05 7.87
C GLU A 47 -1.82 7.06 6.70
N CYS A 48 -1.87 5.76 6.99
CA CYS A 48 -2.04 4.73 5.96
C CYS A 48 -3.39 4.86 5.23
N ALA A 49 -4.46 5.16 5.96
CA ALA A 49 -5.78 5.38 5.39
C ALA A 49 -5.81 6.62 4.49
N ALA A 50 -5.18 7.71 4.93
CA ALA A 50 -5.06 8.95 4.15
C ALA A 50 -4.21 8.75 2.88
N ALA A 51 -3.10 8.01 2.99
CA ALA A 51 -2.24 7.67 1.86
C ALA A 51 -2.98 6.87 0.79
N LEU A 52 -3.78 5.87 1.22
CA LEU A 52 -4.63 5.11 0.31
C LEU A 52 -5.69 5.99 -0.36
N ASP A 53 -6.33 6.89 0.39
CA ASP A 53 -7.36 7.77 -0.16
C ASP A 53 -6.78 8.74 -1.20
N ASP A 54 -5.59 9.29 -0.96
CA ASP A 54 -4.87 10.12 -1.93
C ASP A 54 -4.37 9.33 -3.13
N LEU A 55 -4.00 8.06 -2.95
CA LEU A 55 -3.68 7.16 -4.05
C LEU A 55 -4.91 6.91 -4.93
N LEU A 56 -6.06 6.59 -4.33
CA LEU A 56 -7.32 6.36 -5.06
C LEU A 56 -7.81 7.61 -5.80
N LYS A 57 -7.67 8.80 -5.21
CA LYS A 57 -7.97 10.08 -5.90
C LYS A 57 -7.12 10.25 -7.15
N ARG A 58 -5.81 10.00 -7.06
CA ARG A 58 -4.87 10.10 -8.19
C ARG A 58 -5.20 9.07 -9.26
N TRP A 59 -5.47 7.83 -8.88
CA TRP A 59 -5.85 6.75 -9.78
C TRP A 59 -7.14 7.07 -10.54
N HIS A 60 -8.18 7.57 -9.87
CA HIS A 60 -9.42 7.98 -10.55
C HIS A 60 -9.18 9.10 -11.58
N ARG A 61 -8.34 10.08 -11.26
CA ARG A 61 -7.99 11.16 -12.21
C ARG A 61 -7.21 10.60 -13.41
N TRP A 62 -6.25 9.71 -13.17
CA TRP A 62 -5.48 9.03 -14.21
C TRP A 62 -6.39 8.22 -15.15
N GLN A 63 -7.33 7.44 -14.61
CA GLN A 63 -8.30 6.67 -15.40
C GLN A 63 -9.20 7.55 -16.28
N MET A 64 -9.57 8.74 -15.80
CA MET A 64 -10.38 9.69 -16.58
C MET A 64 -9.60 10.33 -17.75
N GLY A 65 -8.36 9.91 -18.00
CA GLY A 65 -7.49 10.49 -19.03
C GLY A 65 -7.08 11.93 -18.69
N PHE A 66 -7.17 12.33 -17.42
CA PHE A 66 -6.80 13.68 -17.01
C PHE A 66 -5.28 13.81 -17.05
N SER A 67 -4.79 14.52 -18.06
CA SER A 67 -3.42 15.01 -18.12
C SER A 67 -3.37 16.37 -17.42
N PRO A 68 -2.75 16.50 -16.22
CA PRO A 68 -2.49 17.79 -15.60
C PRO A 68 -1.34 18.50 -16.33
N VAL A 69 -1.43 18.61 -17.65
CA VAL A 69 -0.56 19.52 -18.40
C VAL A 69 -1.34 20.83 -18.49
N PRO A 70 -0.84 21.93 -17.90
CA PRO A 70 -1.33 23.26 -18.24
C PRO A 70 -0.86 23.54 -19.68
N VAL A 71 -1.60 23.02 -20.66
CA VAL A 71 -1.51 23.58 -22.01
C VAL A 71 -2.23 24.91 -21.90
N CYS A 72 -1.45 25.99 -21.80
CA CYS A 72 -1.94 27.37 -21.88
C CYS A 72 -2.97 27.44 -23.01
N GLY A 73 -4.18 27.92 -22.69
CA GLY A 73 -5.41 27.81 -23.47
C GLY A 73 -5.22 27.81 -24.99
N ALA A 74 -5.01 26.62 -25.55
CA ALA A 74 -4.78 26.44 -26.97
C ALA A 74 -6.13 26.26 -27.65
N ASP A 75 -6.39 27.09 -28.66
CA ASP A 75 -7.50 26.91 -29.59
C ASP A 75 -7.56 25.44 -30.06
N PRO A 76 -8.77 24.89 -30.33
CA PRO A 76 -8.94 23.50 -30.79
C PRO A 76 -8.02 23.12 -31.96
N MET A 77 -7.61 24.10 -32.76
CA MET A 77 -6.73 23.97 -33.92
C MET A 77 -5.26 23.69 -33.56
N PHE A 78 -4.79 24.06 -32.35
CA PHE A 78 -3.39 23.91 -31.92
C PHE A 78 -3.21 22.91 -30.78
N ARG A 79 -4.25 22.13 -30.45
CA ARG A 79 -4.22 21.09 -29.40
C ARG A 79 -3.11 20.05 -29.60
N ASN A 80 -2.66 19.86 -30.85
CA ASN A 80 -1.61 18.90 -31.21
C ASN A 80 -0.24 19.54 -31.43
N VAL A 81 -0.13 20.87 -31.38
CA VAL A 81 1.17 21.55 -31.52
C VAL A 81 1.83 21.58 -30.16
N LYS A 82 2.77 20.66 -29.95
CA LYS A 82 3.63 20.63 -28.76
C LYS A 82 4.59 21.81 -28.85
N ALA A 83 4.39 22.84 -28.03
CA ALA A 83 5.44 23.83 -27.79
C ALA A 83 6.70 23.09 -27.32
N SER A 84 7.87 23.41 -27.87
CA SER A 84 9.13 22.78 -27.45
C SER A 84 9.42 23.19 -26.00
N ARG A 85 9.03 22.30 -25.09
CA ARG A 85 9.16 22.43 -23.65
C ARG A 85 10.65 22.34 -23.32
N THR A 86 11.33 23.48 -23.27
CA THR A 86 12.80 23.55 -23.14
C THR A 86 13.26 23.51 -21.68
N PHE A 87 12.37 23.13 -20.75
CA PHE A 87 12.68 23.00 -19.31
C PHE A 87 11.85 21.88 -18.65
N ASP A 88 11.69 20.72 -19.29
CA ASP A 88 11.41 19.51 -18.50
C ASP A 88 12.73 19.03 -17.93
N THR A 89 12.92 19.28 -16.64
CA THR A 89 14.02 18.70 -15.87
C THR A 89 13.87 17.18 -15.91
N THR A 90 14.96 16.46 -16.11
CA THR A 90 14.94 14.99 -16.24
C THR A 90 14.22 14.30 -15.08
N SER A 91 14.18 14.90 -13.87
CA SER A 91 13.45 14.36 -12.72
C SER A 91 11.93 14.35 -12.94
N ASP A 92 11.35 15.39 -13.56
CA ASP A 92 9.90 15.48 -13.78
C ASP A 92 9.40 14.38 -14.72
N ALA A 93 10.23 14.01 -15.70
CA ALA A 93 9.95 12.90 -16.61
C ALA A 93 9.96 11.54 -15.89
N PHE A 94 10.93 11.33 -14.99
CA PHE A 94 11.00 10.10 -14.18
C PHE A 94 9.84 9.98 -13.20
N ASP A 95 9.46 11.08 -12.53
CA ASP A 95 8.34 11.08 -11.60
C ASP A 95 7.00 10.81 -12.31
N ALA A 96 6.82 11.36 -13.51
CA ALA A 96 5.65 11.09 -14.33
C ALA A 96 5.57 9.61 -14.77
N GLU A 97 6.71 9.02 -15.17
CA GLU A 97 6.77 7.60 -15.54
C GLU A 97 6.51 6.69 -14.33
N LEU A 98 7.15 6.97 -13.19
CA LEU A 98 6.97 6.22 -11.95
C LEU A 98 5.52 6.26 -11.49
N ASN A 99 4.91 7.44 -11.49
CA ASN A 99 3.51 7.61 -11.15
C ASN A 99 2.61 6.84 -12.14
N GLY A 100 2.91 6.87 -13.44
CA GLY A 100 2.19 6.09 -14.46
C GLY A 100 2.19 4.59 -14.15
N ARG A 101 3.36 4.01 -13.90
CA ARG A 101 3.49 2.59 -13.52
C ARG A 101 2.75 2.26 -12.22
N LEU A 102 2.76 3.17 -11.26
CA LEU A 102 2.06 3.00 -9.99
C LEU A 102 0.54 2.99 -10.21
N MET A 103 0.00 3.90 -11.04
CA MET A 103 -1.42 3.90 -11.40
C MET A 103 -1.83 2.63 -12.15
N GLU A 104 -0.99 2.13 -13.06
CA GLU A 104 -1.21 0.85 -13.75
C GLU A 104 -1.23 -0.34 -12.78
N ALA A 105 -0.34 -0.35 -11.79
CA ALA A 105 -0.33 -1.39 -10.76
C ALA A 105 -1.60 -1.35 -9.91
N VAL A 106 -2.06 -0.17 -9.51
CA VAL A 106 -3.34 -0.01 -8.79
C VAL A 106 -4.51 -0.49 -9.65
N ASP A 107 -4.55 -0.11 -10.93
CA ASP A 107 -5.57 -0.53 -11.87
C ASP A 107 -5.64 -2.06 -11.99
N PHE A 108 -4.48 -2.70 -12.11
CA PHE A 108 -4.37 -4.15 -12.12
C PHE A 108 -4.95 -4.77 -10.84
N GLN A 109 -4.52 -4.30 -9.66
CA GLN A 109 -4.99 -4.84 -8.38
C GLN A 109 -6.49 -4.69 -8.17
N VAL A 110 -7.07 -3.55 -8.59
CA VAL A 110 -8.52 -3.30 -8.53
C VAL A 110 -9.27 -4.14 -9.55
N SER A 111 -8.69 -4.38 -10.74
CA SER A 111 -9.32 -5.21 -11.77
C SER A 111 -9.46 -6.68 -11.34
N GLU A 112 -8.51 -7.19 -10.54
CA GLU A 112 -8.52 -8.54 -9.97
C GLU A 112 -9.43 -8.68 -8.73
N MET A 113 -10.09 -7.62 -8.27
CA MET A 113 -10.99 -7.72 -7.12
C MET A 113 -12.30 -8.40 -7.53
N PRO A 114 -12.80 -9.38 -6.76
CA PRO A 114 -14.06 -10.02 -7.08
C PRO A 114 -15.20 -9.01 -6.95
N ASP A 115 -16.18 -9.14 -7.85
CA ASP A 115 -17.48 -8.45 -7.78
C ASP A 115 -18.63 -9.44 -7.52
N GLU A 116 -18.31 -10.74 -7.41
CA GLU A 116 -19.27 -11.81 -7.22
C GLU A 116 -19.64 -11.98 -5.73
N PRO A 117 -20.88 -12.38 -5.42
CA PRO A 117 -21.29 -12.66 -4.06
C PRO A 117 -20.51 -13.86 -3.50
N ASN A 118 -19.95 -13.69 -2.29
CA ASN A 118 -19.25 -14.76 -1.60
C ASN A 118 -20.21 -15.92 -1.24
N PRO A 119 -19.68 -17.16 -1.02
CA PRO A 119 -20.46 -18.36 -0.68
C PRO A 119 -21.09 -18.34 0.74
N GLY A 120 -21.75 -17.25 1.08
CA GLY A 120 -22.55 -17.02 2.29
C GLY A 120 -23.62 -15.94 2.09
N GLY A 121 -23.90 -15.55 0.83
CA GLY A 121 -24.93 -14.55 0.50
C GLY A 121 -24.55 -13.09 0.78
N ARG A 122 -23.31 -12.82 1.22
CA ARG A 122 -22.81 -11.46 1.44
C ARG A 122 -22.42 -10.82 0.12
N ASN A 123 -22.82 -9.57 -0.09
CA ASN A 123 -22.50 -8.83 -1.31
C ASN A 123 -20.98 -8.62 -1.44
N GLY A 124 -20.38 -9.19 -2.49
CA GLY A 124 -18.94 -9.13 -2.77
C GLY A 124 -18.57 -8.13 -3.85
N ALA A 125 -19.40 -7.11 -4.12
CA ALA A 125 -19.17 -6.07 -5.12
C ALA A 125 -18.02 -5.09 -4.73
N TYR A 126 -16.84 -5.62 -4.39
CA TYR A 126 -15.73 -4.87 -3.84
C TYR A 126 -15.09 -3.96 -4.88
N ARG A 127 -14.93 -4.43 -6.12
CA ARG A 127 -14.40 -3.61 -7.21
C ARG A 127 -15.33 -2.42 -7.44
N SER A 128 -16.63 -2.67 -7.59
CA SER A 128 -17.63 -1.61 -7.76
C SER A 128 -17.62 -0.60 -6.60
N ALA A 129 -17.42 -1.07 -5.36
CA ALA A 129 -17.29 -0.21 -4.18
C ALA A 129 -16.06 0.72 -4.28
N ILE A 130 -14.89 0.21 -4.69
CA ILE A 130 -13.67 1.01 -4.87
C ILE A 130 -13.83 2.06 -5.96
N TYR A 131 -14.44 1.73 -7.10
CA TYR A 131 -14.72 2.72 -8.15
C TYR A 131 -15.60 3.87 -7.65
N CYS A 132 -16.68 3.56 -6.92
CA CYS A 132 -17.54 4.57 -6.31
C CYS A 132 -16.78 5.39 -5.25
N LEU A 133 -15.98 4.75 -4.41
CA LEU A 133 -15.17 5.41 -3.39
C LEU A 133 -14.17 6.38 -4.03
N ALA A 134 -13.40 5.93 -5.02
CA ALA A 134 -12.39 6.73 -5.68
C ALA A 134 -13.00 7.97 -6.38
N LYS A 135 -14.16 7.79 -7.02
CA LYS A 135 -14.94 8.90 -7.61
C LYS A 135 -15.39 9.90 -6.54
N ASN A 136 -15.95 9.40 -5.44
CA ASN A 136 -16.42 10.20 -4.32
C ASN A 136 -15.28 11.02 -3.69
N LEU A 137 -14.14 10.39 -3.46
CA LEU A 137 -12.93 11.06 -2.96
C LEU A 137 -12.40 12.12 -3.93
N ALA A 138 -12.42 11.85 -5.23
CA ALA A 138 -11.94 12.80 -6.25
C ALA A 138 -12.85 14.03 -6.40
N LEU A 139 -14.16 13.85 -6.22
CA LEU A 139 -15.18 14.91 -6.36
C LEU A 139 -15.56 15.58 -5.03
N GLY A 140 -15.11 15.04 -3.88
CA GLY A 140 -15.54 15.51 -2.56
C GLY A 140 -17.02 15.24 -2.27
N ALA A 141 -17.59 14.20 -2.89
CA ALA A 141 -19.00 13.84 -2.77
C ALA A 141 -19.16 12.49 -2.04
N SER A 142 -20.38 12.16 -1.60
CA SER A 142 -20.71 10.85 -1.03
C SER A 142 -21.94 10.27 -1.70
N VAL A 143 -21.85 10.03 -3.01
CA VAL A 143 -22.95 9.47 -3.81
C VAL A 143 -22.67 8.00 -4.07
N TRP A 144 -23.62 7.16 -3.69
CA TRP A 144 -23.49 5.70 -3.77
C TRP A 144 -24.67 5.12 -4.53
N ASP A 145 -24.73 5.43 -5.83
CA ASP A 145 -25.77 4.98 -6.74
C ASP A 145 -25.20 3.93 -7.70
N SER A 146 -25.22 2.66 -7.25
CA SER A 146 -24.83 1.52 -8.06
C SER A 146 -25.78 0.37 -7.78
N PRO A 147 -26.37 -0.27 -8.81
CA PRO A 147 -27.29 -1.40 -8.62
C PRO A 147 -26.61 -2.64 -8.05
N ARG A 148 -25.27 -2.69 -8.09
CA ARG A 148 -24.46 -3.79 -7.56
C ARG A 148 -24.17 -3.64 -6.07
N LEU A 149 -24.27 -2.42 -5.54
CA LEU A 149 -23.99 -2.16 -4.12
C LEU A 149 -25.25 -2.31 -3.27
N PRO A 150 -25.10 -2.66 -1.98
CA PRO A 150 -26.23 -2.66 -1.06
C PRO A 150 -26.86 -1.26 -0.95
N LYS A 151 -28.19 -1.21 -0.91
CA LYS A 151 -28.93 0.04 -0.68
C LYS A 151 -28.79 0.51 0.76
N ASP A 152 -28.67 -0.43 1.70
CA ASP A 152 -28.44 -0.15 3.11
C ASP A 152 -27.07 0.51 3.30
N GLN A 153 -27.04 1.56 4.11
CA GLN A 153 -25.83 2.32 4.40
C GLN A 153 -24.85 1.52 5.24
N MET A 154 -25.33 0.75 6.21
CA MET A 154 -24.48 -0.01 7.11
C MET A 154 -23.82 -1.19 6.40
N GLU A 155 -24.60 -1.96 5.64
CA GLU A 155 -24.06 -3.06 4.83
C GLU A 155 -23.03 -2.55 3.80
N ARG A 156 -23.30 -1.42 3.15
CA ARG A 156 -22.37 -0.80 2.22
C ARG A 156 -21.07 -0.35 2.88
N ALA A 157 -21.15 0.23 4.09
CA ALA A 157 -19.95 0.63 4.83
C ALA A 157 -19.04 -0.58 5.12
N ILE A 158 -19.63 -1.74 5.45
CA ILE A 158 -18.90 -2.99 5.65
C ILE A 158 -18.22 -3.44 4.35
N VAL A 159 -18.94 -3.44 3.22
CA VAL A 159 -18.38 -3.81 1.91
C VAL A 159 -17.22 -2.89 1.52
N VAL A 160 -17.35 -1.58 1.74
CA VAL A 160 -16.30 -0.60 1.45
C VAL A 160 -15.08 -0.83 2.34
N LEU A 161 -15.28 -1.09 3.64
CA LEU A 161 -14.20 -1.39 4.58
C LEU A 161 -13.45 -2.67 4.19
N GLU A 162 -14.18 -3.73 3.85
CA GLU A 162 -13.60 -4.99 3.36
C GLU A 162 -12.82 -4.77 2.06
N ALA A 163 -13.37 -4.01 1.12
CA ALA A 163 -12.73 -3.69 -0.14
C ALA A 163 -11.41 -2.93 0.07
N ARG A 164 -11.40 -1.91 0.94
CA ARG A 164 -10.17 -1.18 1.32
C ARG A 164 -9.14 -2.13 1.90
N ASN A 165 -9.52 -2.99 2.85
CA ASN A 165 -8.61 -3.95 3.47
C ASN A 165 -8.03 -4.96 2.47
N ILE A 166 -8.80 -5.40 1.48
CA ILE A 166 -8.29 -6.28 0.41
C ILE A 166 -7.29 -5.53 -0.46
N LEU A 167 -7.62 -4.32 -0.88
CA LEU A 167 -6.77 -3.49 -1.73
C LEU A 167 -5.46 -3.14 -1.02
N THR A 168 -5.51 -2.68 0.24
CA THR A 168 -4.34 -2.37 1.06
C THR A 168 -3.39 -3.55 1.13
N ARG A 169 -3.91 -4.75 1.44
CA ARG A 169 -3.08 -5.97 1.51
C ARG A 169 -2.43 -6.32 0.18
N ARG A 170 -3.17 -6.16 -0.92
CA ARG A 170 -2.66 -6.41 -2.28
C ARG A 170 -1.58 -5.40 -2.68
N LEU A 171 -1.78 -4.12 -2.38
CA LEU A 171 -0.81 -3.07 -2.67
C LEU A 171 0.47 -3.21 -1.85
N LEU A 172 0.37 -3.57 -0.56
CA LEU A 172 1.53 -3.87 0.28
C LEU A 172 2.31 -5.08 -0.26
N ALA A 173 1.62 -6.13 -0.72
CA ALA A 173 2.27 -7.29 -1.33
C ALA A 173 2.96 -6.95 -2.66
N ALA A 174 2.42 -5.99 -3.42
CA ALA A 174 2.98 -5.51 -4.67
C ALA A 174 4.08 -4.43 -4.49
N GLY A 175 4.31 -3.93 -3.27
CA GLY A 175 5.24 -2.83 -2.99
C GLY A 175 4.78 -1.46 -3.49
N GLY A 176 3.46 -1.27 -3.64
CA GLY A 176 2.85 -0.04 -4.18
C GLY A 176 2.39 0.99 -3.14
N MET A 177 2.57 0.70 -1.85
CA MET A 177 2.43 1.62 -0.71
C MET A 177 3.71 1.55 0.11
#